data_AF-A0A7L2US39-F1
#
_entry.id   AF-A0A7L2US39-F1
#
_cell.length_a   1.000
_cell.length_b   1.000
_cell.length_c   1.000
_cell.angle_alpha   90.00
_cell.angle_beta   90.00
_cell.angle_gamma   90.00
#
_symmetry.space_group_name_H-M   'P 1'
#
loop_
_entity.id
_entity.type
_entity.pdbx_description
1 polymer ?
#
loop_
_entity_poly.entity_id
_entity_poly.type
_entity_poly.pdbx_seq_one_letter_code
_entity_poly.pdbx_strand_id
1 'polypeptide(L)'
;VFFRKLGSLIKNTLEKCQRENGFIYFQKVPAEAPQLELKANYGLVEPVPFEFPALNAHWTPETLAAFDLTKRPKDDTAKPKPDEEVKPLKEPDIKPQKDSGCQIS
;
A
#
# COMPACT_ATOMS: atom_id res chain seq x y z
N VAL A 1 14.33 -4.25 -9.72
CA VAL A 1 14.71 -4.38 -11.15
C VAL A 1 15.03 -3.04 -11.81
N PHE A 2 14.42 -1.92 -11.37
CA PHE A 2 14.70 -0.57 -11.88
C PHE A 2 16.19 -0.18 -11.91
N PHE A 3 16.89 -0.23 -10.78
CA PHE A 3 18.28 0.22 -10.69
C PHE A 3 19.25 -0.52 -11.62
N ARG A 4 19.08 -1.84 -11.77
CA ARG A 4 19.88 -2.64 -12.70
C ARG A 4 19.66 -2.22 -14.15
N LYS A 5 18.41 -1.92 -14.54
CA LYS A 5 18.07 -1.44 -15.89
C LYS A 5 18.62 -0.04 -16.14
N LEU A 6 18.52 0.86 -15.17
CA LEU A 6 19.03 2.23 -15.28
C LEU A 6 20.55 2.25 -15.51
N GLY A 7 21.30 1.46 -14.73
CA GLY A 7 22.76 1.37 -14.90
C GLY A 7 23.17 0.89 -16.30
N SER A 8 22.53 -0.16 -16.81
CA SER A 8 22.77 -0.64 -18.18
C SER A 8 22.40 0.40 -19.24
N LEU A 9 21.28 1.11 -19.06
CA LEU A 9 20.85 2.16 -19.99
C LEU A 9 21.87 3.31 -20.06
N ILE A 10 22.34 3.78 -18.91
CA ILE A 10 23.35 4.85 -18.83
C ILE A 10 24.64 4.42 -19.54
N LYS A 11 25.16 3.24 -19.20
CA LYS A 11 26.42 2.71 -19.78
C LYS A 11 26.31 2.58 -21.30
N ASN A 12 25.25 1.94 -21.79
CA ASN A 12 25.06 1.73 -23.23
C ASN A 12 24.90 3.05 -23.99
N THR A 13 24.22 4.03 -23.40
CA THR A 13 24.04 5.36 -24.01
C THR A 13 25.36 6.12 -24.06
N LEU A 14 26.16 6.09 -22.99
CA LEU A 14 27.48 6.72 -22.95
C LEU A 14 28.40 6.15 -24.04
N GLU A 15 28.53 4.82 -24.12
CA GLU A 15 29.35 4.16 -25.13
C GLU A 15 28.90 4.50 -26.56
N LYS A 16 27.58 4.63 -26.78
CA LYS A 16 27.04 5.07 -28.07
C LYS A 16 27.47 6.50 -28.39
N CYS A 17 27.26 7.45 -27.48
CA CYS A 17 27.64 8.85 -27.68
C CYS A 17 29.15 9.00 -27.89
N GLN A 18 29.98 8.21 -27.21
CA GLN A 18 31.44 8.22 -27.40
C GLN A 18 31.84 7.70 -28.79
N ARG A 19 31.23 6.60 -29.27
CA ARG A 19 31.47 6.11 -30.64
C ARG A 19 31.05 7.15 -31.67
N GLU A 20 29.85 7.69 -31.56
CA GLU A 20 29.37 8.74 -32.48
C GLU A 20 30.28 9.97 -32.47
N ASN A 21 30.73 10.41 -31.29
CA ASN A 21 31.64 11.55 -31.20
C ASN A 21 33.04 11.24 -31.75
N GLY A 22 33.54 10.01 -31.56
CA GLY A 22 34.84 9.58 -32.07
C GLY A 22 34.88 9.29 -33.57
N PHE A 23 33.74 8.97 -34.19
CA PHE A 23 33.66 8.68 -35.63
C PHE A 23 33.10 9.83 -36.47
N ILE A 24 32.21 10.66 -35.92
CA ILE A 24 31.42 11.63 -36.71
C ILE A 24 31.65 13.06 -36.21
N TYR A 25 31.42 13.34 -34.93
CA TYR A 25 31.24 14.73 -34.49
C TYR A 25 32.51 15.44 -34.04
N PHE A 26 33.47 14.72 -33.43
CA PHE A 26 34.72 15.27 -32.88
C PHE A 26 34.50 16.50 -31.96
N GLN A 27 33.36 16.57 -31.28
CA GLN A 27 33.02 17.65 -30.37
C GLN A 27 33.81 17.50 -29.06
N LYS A 28 34.26 18.63 -28.51
CA LYS A 28 34.89 18.65 -27.18
C LYS A 28 33.84 18.34 -26.12
N VAL A 29 34.20 17.48 -25.18
CA VAL A 29 33.36 17.17 -24.02
C VAL A 29 33.48 18.33 -23.02
N PRO A 30 32.39 19.02 -22.67
CA PRO A 30 32.41 20.04 -21.62
C PRO A 30 32.83 19.44 -20.27
N ALA A 31 33.61 20.19 -19.49
CA ALA A 31 34.06 19.74 -18.17
C ALA A 31 32.95 19.78 -17.11
N GLU A 32 31.96 20.67 -17.30
CA GLU A 32 30.83 20.82 -16.39
C GLU A 32 29.59 20.12 -16.94
N ALA A 33 28.79 19.56 -16.04
CA ALA A 33 27.51 18.97 -16.40
C ALA A 33 26.53 20.08 -16.82
N PRO A 34 25.72 19.85 -17.87
CA PRO A 34 24.73 20.83 -18.30
C PRO A 34 23.67 21.04 -17.20
N GLN A 35 23.24 22.29 -17.02
CA GLN A 35 22.11 22.61 -16.15
C GLN A 35 20.82 22.15 -16.82
N LEU A 36 20.10 21.24 -16.16
CA LEU A 36 18.85 20.68 -16.66
C LEU A 36 17.66 21.46 -16.11
N GLU A 37 17.20 22.47 -16.83
CA GLU A 37 15.91 23.13 -16.56
C GLU A 37 14.79 22.41 -17.32
N LEU A 38 14.43 21.20 -16.86
CA LEU A 38 13.40 20.39 -17.51
C LEU A 38 12.04 20.59 -16.83
N LYS A 39 11.12 21.28 -17.53
CA LYS A 39 9.69 21.30 -17.18
C LYS A 39 8.98 20.23 -18.00
N ALA A 40 8.44 19.21 -17.32
CA ALA A 40 7.63 18.21 -17.98
C ALA A 40 6.32 18.86 -18.47
N ASN A 41 6.05 18.78 -19.78
CA ASN A 41 4.83 19.34 -20.38
C ASN A 41 3.59 18.48 -20.13
N TYR A 42 3.79 17.18 -19.93
CA TYR A 42 2.72 16.19 -19.75
C TYR A 42 3.16 15.14 -18.72
N GLY A 43 2.20 14.47 -18.09
CA GLY A 43 2.48 13.38 -17.14
C GLY A 43 2.93 13.85 -15.76
N LEU A 44 2.78 15.14 -15.43
CA LEU A 44 2.86 15.60 -14.05
C LEU A 44 1.70 14.97 -13.28
N VAL A 45 2.04 14.27 -12.20
CA VAL A 45 1.06 13.57 -11.36
C VAL A 45 0.47 14.59 -10.40
N GLU A 46 -0.84 14.79 -10.49
CA GLU A 46 -1.61 15.48 -9.47
C GLU A 46 -2.14 14.46 -8.44
N PRO A 47 -2.21 14.82 -7.15
CA PRO A 47 -2.83 13.96 -6.15
C PRO A 47 -4.28 13.64 -6.52
N VAL A 48 -4.67 12.37 -6.43
CA VAL A 48 -6.07 11.98 -6.60
C VAL A 48 -6.84 12.41 -5.36
N PRO A 49 -7.89 13.24 -5.47
CA PRO A 49 -8.72 13.60 -4.34
C PRO A 49 -9.37 12.35 -3.76
N PHE A 50 -9.23 12.17 -2.45
CA PHE A 50 -9.89 11.12 -1.70
C PHE A 50 -10.88 11.75 -0.73
N GLU A 51 -12.14 11.34 -0.83
CA GLU A 51 -13.19 11.73 0.11
C GLU A 51 -13.66 10.50 0.87
N PHE A 52 -13.89 10.67 2.17
CA PHE A 52 -14.50 9.61 2.97
C PHE A 52 -15.92 9.34 2.49
N PRO A 53 -16.40 8.08 2.54
CA PRO A 53 -17.80 7.81 2.28
C PRO A 53 -18.68 8.55 3.29
N ALA A 54 -19.91 8.87 2.88
CA ALA A 54 -20.89 9.44 3.78
C ALA A 54 -21.07 8.57 5.03
N LEU A 55 -21.32 9.22 6.16
CA LEU A 55 -21.58 8.54 7.43
C LEU A 55 -22.73 7.55 7.24
N ASN A 56 -22.54 6.31 7.72
CA ASN A 56 -23.55 5.27 7.57
C ASN A 56 -24.87 5.71 8.25
N ALA A 57 -26.01 5.51 7.59
CA ALA A 57 -27.34 5.87 8.08
C ALA A 57 -27.71 5.25 9.45
N HIS A 58 -27.00 4.22 9.89
CA HIS A 58 -27.15 3.65 11.23
C HIS A 58 -26.59 4.53 12.34
N TRP A 59 -25.74 5.52 12.04
CA TRP A 59 -25.29 6.54 13.00
C TRP A 59 -26.38 7.59 13.21
N THR A 60 -27.38 7.21 13.99
CA THR A 60 -28.46 8.10 14.42
C THR A 60 -28.19 8.63 15.84
N PRO A 61 -28.71 9.81 16.21
CA PRO A 61 -28.58 10.33 17.56
C PRO A 61 -29.05 9.34 18.64
N GLU A 62 -30.06 8.53 18.33
CA GLU A 62 -30.62 7.49 19.20
C GLU A 62 -29.60 6.36 19.42
N THR A 63 -28.95 5.89 18.35
CA THR A 63 -27.87 4.89 18.48
C THR A 63 -26.68 5.45 19.24
N LEU A 64 -26.30 6.72 19.01
CA LEU A 64 -25.18 7.35 19.70
C LEU A 64 -25.47 7.55 21.20
N ALA A 65 -26.70 7.92 21.54
CA ALA A 65 -27.15 8.07 22.92
C ALA A 65 -27.22 6.75 23.69
N ALA A 66 -27.37 5.62 22.99
CA ALA A 66 -27.31 4.29 23.60
C ALA A 66 -25.87 3.90 24.02
N PHE A 67 -24.83 4.51 23.44
CA PHE A 67 -23.44 4.36 23.88
C PHE A 67 -23.16 5.23 25.12
N ASP A 68 -23.65 4.77 26.27
CA ASP A 68 -23.41 5.42 27.55
C ASP A 68 -22.08 4.94 28.17
N LEU A 69 -21.04 5.78 28.06
CA LEU A 69 -19.69 5.51 28.62
C LEU A 69 -19.68 5.41 30.16
N THR A 70 -20.75 5.84 30.85
CA THR A 70 -20.90 5.71 32.30
C THR A 70 -21.44 4.33 32.69
N LYS A 71 -22.07 3.61 31.75
CA LYS A 71 -22.47 2.21 31.85
C LYS A 71 -21.40 1.31 31.26
N ARG A 72 -20.15 1.46 31.72
CA ARG A 72 -19.15 0.39 31.52
C ARG A 72 -19.75 -0.88 32.14
N PRO A 73 -19.72 -2.04 31.46
CA PRO A 73 -19.88 -3.31 32.14
C PRO A 73 -18.91 -3.31 33.33
N LYS A 74 -19.43 -3.50 34.54
CA LYS A 74 -18.62 -3.51 35.77
C LYS A 74 -17.69 -4.72 35.87
N ASP A 75 -17.52 -5.49 34.80
CA ASP A 75 -16.81 -6.76 34.81
C ASP A 75 -15.37 -6.69 34.27
N ASP A 76 -14.77 -5.49 34.15
CA ASP A 76 -13.33 -5.36 33.87
C ASP A 76 -12.49 -5.01 35.11
N THR A 77 -13.06 -5.18 36.32
CA THR A 77 -12.32 -5.12 37.60
C THR A 77 -12.57 -6.32 38.51
N ALA A 78 -13.16 -7.41 38.00
CA ALA A 78 -13.13 -8.68 38.68
C ALA A 78 -11.73 -9.29 38.54
N LYS A 79 -11.07 -9.56 39.69
CA LYS A 79 -9.89 -10.41 39.78
C LYS A 79 -10.04 -11.64 38.85
N PRO A 80 -8.97 -12.14 38.20
CA PRO A 80 -9.04 -13.31 37.36
C PRO A 80 -9.68 -14.46 38.17
N LYS A 81 -10.85 -14.92 37.73
CA LYS A 81 -11.42 -16.17 38.23
C LYS A 81 -10.44 -17.28 37.83
N PRO A 82 -10.12 -18.23 38.73
CA PRO A 82 -9.33 -19.39 38.33
C PRO A 82 -10.07 -20.11 37.20
N ASP A 83 -9.32 -20.51 36.17
CA ASP A 83 -9.78 -21.30 35.02
C ASP A 83 -10.87 -22.29 35.42
N GLU A 84 -12.12 -21.99 35.05
CA GLU A 84 -13.18 -22.97 35.04
C GLU A 84 -13.04 -23.76 33.73
N GLU A 85 -12.61 -25.01 33.87
CA GLU A 85 -12.38 -25.98 32.81
C GLU A 85 -13.51 -25.94 31.77
N VAL A 86 -13.23 -25.33 30.61
CA VAL A 86 -14.19 -25.23 29.50
C VAL A 86 -14.50 -26.64 29.04
N LYS A 87 -15.71 -27.14 29.35
CA LYS A 87 -16.18 -28.42 28.82
C LYS A 87 -16.16 -28.33 27.28
N PRO A 88 -15.47 -29.25 26.58
CA PRO A 88 -15.37 -29.21 25.13
C PRO A 88 -16.76 -29.26 24.50
N LEU A 89 -17.12 -28.20 23.76
CA LEU A 89 -18.28 -28.23 22.89
C LEU A 89 -17.95 -29.23 21.77
N LYS A 90 -18.73 -30.31 21.63
CA LYS A 90 -18.61 -31.21 20.48
C LYS A 90 -19.04 -30.44 19.24
N GLU A 91 -18.08 -30.11 18.38
CA GLU A 91 -18.35 -29.56 17.05
C GLU A 91 -19.17 -30.59 16.24
N PRO A 92 -20.25 -30.17 15.56
CA PRO A 92 -20.93 -31.03 14.61
C PRO A 92 -20.04 -31.30 13.39
N ASP A 93 -19.94 -32.56 13.01
CA ASP A 93 -19.13 -33.08 11.90
C ASP A 93 -19.65 -32.52 10.56
N ILE A 94 -19.09 -31.40 10.11
CA ILE A 94 -19.35 -30.86 8.78
C ILE A 94 -18.44 -31.59 7.80
N LYS A 95 -19.02 -32.57 7.10
CA LYS A 95 -18.36 -33.25 5.99
C LYS A 95 -17.88 -32.21 4.97
N PRO A 96 -16.60 -32.24 4.55
CA PRO A 96 -16.08 -31.29 3.58
C PRO A 96 -16.80 -31.48 2.23
N GLN A 97 -17.64 -30.52 1.85
CA GLN A 97 -18.20 -30.42 0.51
C GLN A 97 -17.15 -29.78 -0.41
N LYS A 98 -16.83 -30.42 -1.53
CA LYS A 98 -15.74 -30.08 -2.46
C LYS A 98 -15.85 -28.71 -3.17
N ASP A 99 -16.83 -27.88 -2.84
CA ASP A 99 -17.12 -26.61 -3.53
C ASP A 99 -16.77 -25.34 -2.74
N SER A 100 -16.36 -25.43 -1.47
CA SER A 100 -15.88 -24.26 -0.72
C SER A 100 -14.40 -23.97 -1.01
N GLY A 101 -14.07 -23.77 -2.28
CA GLY A 101 -12.75 -23.32 -2.72
C GLY A 101 -12.74 -21.80 -2.91
N CYS A 102 -12.35 -21.05 -1.87
CA CYS A 102 -12.00 -19.64 -2.06
C CYS A 102 -10.64 -19.58 -2.75
N GLN A 103 -10.63 -19.32 -4.06
CA GLN A 103 -9.41 -19.00 -4.81
C GLN A 103 -9.11 -17.52 -4.63
N ILE A 104 -8.02 -17.22 -3.91
CA ILE A 104 -7.43 -15.89 -3.89
C ILE A 104 -6.68 -15.74 -5.23
N SER A 105 -7.20 -14.89 -6.12
CA SER A 105 -6.49 -14.37 -7.30
C SER A 105 -5.82 -13.05 -6.98
#